data_AF-A0A1I0RTY2-F1
#
_entry.id   AF-A0A1I0RTY2-F1
#
_cell.length_a   1.000
_cell.length_b   1.000
_cell.length_c   1.000
_cell.angle_alpha   90.00
_cell.angle_beta   90.00
_cell.angle_gamma   90.00
#
_symmetry.space_group_name_H-M   'P 1'
#
loop_
_entity.id
_entity.type
_entity.pdbx_description
1 polymer ?
#
loop_
_entity_poly.entity_id
_entity_poly.type
_entity_poly.pdbx_seq_one_letter_code
_entity_poly.pdbx_strand_id
1 'polypeptide(L)'
;MSENPLLAPIHGITLEDYSAACARMGSGLSEEEVAKALGVELPVWQEANLLWPERMKQDATFHIVTLFGQYFGQADQHPKFSVVKAAPPSAEGNANTEKIKADKDYYQELEVARQVAYDYGVDGAQWILDKYGITIGDFQIAASRWNDQIHRDIQADYAGYNARQAAYKAKYQQLFAAAQGGNVADDIEF
;
A
#
# COMPACT_ATOMS: atom_id res chain seq x y z
N MET A 1 24.33 -29.12 1.58
CA MET A 1 23.56 -28.25 0.67
C MET A 1 24.07 -26.85 0.89
N SER A 2 24.54 -26.16 -0.15
CA SER A 2 24.93 -24.76 -0.06
C SER A 2 23.68 -23.91 0.20
N GLU A 3 23.66 -23.18 1.32
CA GLU A 3 22.59 -22.20 1.58
C GLU A 3 22.58 -21.18 0.42
N ASN A 4 21.39 -20.81 -0.06
CA ASN A 4 21.27 -19.78 -1.09
C ASN A 4 21.88 -18.48 -0.52
N PRO A 5 23.00 -17.96 -1.08
CA PRO A 5 23.69 -16.80 -0.50
C PRO A 5 22.82 -15.55 -0.49
N LEU A 6 21.80 -15.49 -1.36
CA LEU A 6 20.82 -14.41 -1.40
C LEU A 6 19.87 -14.42 -0.17
N LEU A 7 19.82 -15.51 0.61
CA LEU A 7 19.04 -15.58 1.85
C LEU A 7 19.81 -15.10 3.09
N ALA A 8 21.09 -14.75 2.96
CA ALA A 8 21.87 -14.23 4.09
C ALA A 8 21.21 -12.96 4.68
N PRO A 9 21.11 -12.79 6.00
CA PRO A 9 20.49 -11.58 6.57
C PRO A 9 21.17 -10.29 6.10
N ILE A 10 20.38 -9.23 5.85
CA ILE A 10 20.88 -7.90 5.49
C ILE A 10 20.93 -7.06 6.77
N HIS A 11 22.12 -6.68 7.24
CA HIS A 11 22.32 -6.02 8.53
C HIS A 11 21.69 -6.77 9.73
N GLY A 12 21.62 -8.11 9.66
CA GLY A 12 20.96 -8.93 10.68
C GLY A 12 19.44 -9.01 10.55
N ILE A 13 18.84 -8.37 9.55
CA ILE A 13 17.42 -8.48 9.20
C ILE A 13 17.26 -9.70 8.28
N THR A 14 16.60 -10.74 8.80
CA THR A 14 16.30 -11.96 8.05
C THR A 14 15.20 -11.73 7.02
N LEU A 15 15.02 -12.66 6.07
CA LEU A 15 13.88 -12.58 5.14
C LEU A 15 12.54 -12.64 5.89
N GLU A 16 12.47 -13.42 6.97
CA GLU A 16 11.28 -13.54 7.82
C GLU A 16 10.97 -12.21 8.51
N ASP A 17 11.97 -11.58 9.13
CA ASP A 17 11.86 -10.25 9.74
C ASP A 17 11.38 -9.20 8.74
N TYR A 18 11.99 -9.19 7.54
CA TYR A 18 11.64 -8.26 6.46
C TYR A 18 10.20 -8.48 5.99
N SER A 19 9.80 -9.73 5.75
CA SER A 19 8.45 -10.06 5.29
C SER A 19 7.38 -9.66 6.31
N ALA A 20 7.65 -9.92 7.59
CA ALA A 20 6.78 -9.50 8.68
C ALA A 20 6.71 -7.97 8.81
N ALA A 21 7.84 -7.27 8.67
CA ALA A 21 7.89 -5.82 8.66
C ALA A 21 7.05 -5.23 7.51
N CYS A 22 7.17 -5.74 6.29
CA CYS A 22 6.35 -5.31 5.15
C CYS A 22 4.85 -5.50 5.41
N ALA A 23 4.45 -6.65 5.97
CA ALA A 23 3.06 -6.91 6.31
C ALA A 23 2.52 -5.94 7.38
N ARG A 24 3.36 -5.59 8.35
CA ARG A 24 3.00 -4.62 9.40
C ARG A 24 2.94 -3.19 8.91
N MET A 25 3.83 -2.79 8.01
CA MET A 25 3.71 -1.50 7.31
C MET A 25 2.42 -1.46 6.50
N GLY A 26 2.05 -2.55 5.83
CA GLY A 26 0.75 -2.70 5.18
C GLY A 26 -0.45 -2.65 6.15
N SER A 27 -0.21 -2.87 7.44
CA SER A 27 -1.20 -2.74 8.50
C SER A 27 -1.12 -1.39 9.23
N GLY A 28 -0.29 -0.46 8.75
CA GLY A 28 -0.20 0.91 9.26
C GLY A 28 0.95 1.21 10.23
N LEU A 29 1.94 0.33 10.41
CA LEU A 29 3.17 0.68 11.15
C LEU A 29 4.06 1.62 10.31
N SER A 30 4.67 2.62 10.95
CA SER A 30 5.68 3.48 10.30
C SER A 30 7.04 2.78 10.15
N GLU A 31 7.92 3.30 9.30
CA GLU A 31 9.28 2.78 9.17
C GLU A 31 10.07 2.90 10.49
N GLU A 32 9.86 3.95 11.27
CA GLU A 32 10.47 4.11 12.59
C GLU A 32 10.00 3.04 13.58
N GLU A 33 8.71 2.71 13.57
CA GLU A 33 8.15 1.66 14.40
C GLU A 33 8.70 0.29 14.01
N VAL A 34 8.87 0.04 12.71
CA VAL A 34 9.53 -1.15 12.18
C VAL A 34 10.98 -1.23 12.61
N ALA A 35 11.78 -0.18 12.37
CA ALA A 35 13.19 -0.15 12.72
C ALA A 35 13.38 -0.39 14.23
N LYS A 36 12.55 0.26 15.05
CA LYS A 36 12.51 0.05 16.50
C LYS A 36 12.15 -1.39 16.88
N ALA A 37 11.14 -1.99 16.25
CA ALA A 37 10.73 -3.38 16.52
C ALA A 37 11.82 -4.39 16.13
N LEU A 38 12.55 -4.11 15.05
CA LEU A 38 13.66 -4.92 14.57
C LEU A 38 14.95 -4.71 15.37
N GLY A 39 15.03 -3.65 16.19
CA GLY A 39 16.22 -3.31 16.97
C GLY A 39 17.35 -2.71 16.12
N VAL A 40 17.01 -2.02 15.03
CA VAL A 40 17.95 -1.40 14.09
C VAL A 40 17.70 0.10 13.96
N GLU A 41 18.66 0.84 13.44
CA GLU A 41 18.46 2.26 13.10
C GLU A 41 17.63 2.41 11.82
N LEU A 42 16.88 3.51 11.69
CA LEU A 42 16.03 3.77 10.52
C LEU A 42 16.79 3.66 9.18
N PRO A 43 18.02 4.22 9.02
CA PRO A 43 18.77 4.06 7.77
C PRO A 43 19.12 2.60 7.45
N VAL A 44 19.33 1.77 8.48
CA VAL A 44 19.61 0.33 8.33
C VAL A 44 18.38 -0.41 7.82
N TRP A 45 17.20 -0.07 8.35
CA TRP A 45 15.94 -0.58 7.82
C TRP A 45 15.74 -0.16 6.35
N GLN A 46 15.93 1.12 6.04
CA GLN A 46 15.73 1.65 4.69
C GLN A 46 16.66 1.00 3.67
N GLU A 47 17.93 0.78 4.02
CA GLU A 47 18.88 0.05 3.18
C GLU A 47 18.42 -1.40 2.94
N ALA A 48 18.02 -2.11 4.01
CA ALA A 48 17.50 -3.47 3.86
C ALA A 48 16.22 -3.54 3.02
N ASN A 49 15.33 -2.54 3.14
CA ASN A 49 14.09 -2.44 2.38
C ASN A 49 14.34 -2.22 0.88
N LEU A 50 15.49 -1.66 0.49
CA LEU A 50 15.93 -1.56 -0.90
C LEU A 50 16.61 -2.85 -1.40
N LEU A 51 17.42 -3.49 -0.55
CA LEU A 51 18.24 -4.64 -0.95
C LEU A 51 17.45 -5.94 -1.06
N TRP A 52 16.42 -6.17 -0.22
CA TRP A 52 15.60 -7.38 -0.30
C TRP A 52 14.85 -7.53 -1.64
N PRO A 53 14.15 -6.49 -2.15
CA PRO A 53 13.56 -6.52 -3.50
C PRO A 53 14.60 -6.78 -4.59
N GLU A 54 15.81 -6.24 -4.45
CA GLU A 54 16.89 -6.48 -5.41
C GLU A 54 17.34 -7.95 -5.41
N ARG A 55 17.46 -8.57 -4.23
CA ARG A 55 17.76 -10.01 -4.13
C ARG A 55 16.65 -10.89 -4.70
N MET A 56 15.39 -10.50 -4.51
CA MET A 56 14.25 -11.19 -5.13
C MET A 56 14.32 -11.14 -6.66
N LYS A 57 14.74 -10.01 -7.24
CA LYS A 57 14.96 -9.89 -8.70
C LYS A 57 16.11 -10.76 -9.19
N GLN A 58 17.18 -10.88 -8.39
CA GLN A 58 18.36 -11.69 -8.73
C GLN A 58 18.09 -13.19 -8.62
N ASP A 59 17.12 -13.61 -7.81
CA ASP A 59 16.74 -15.00 -7.66
C ASP A 59 15.84 -15.50 -8.80
N ALA A 60 16.47 -16.02 -9.85
CA ALA A 60 15.78 -16.65 -10.98
C ALA A 60 14.97 -17.90 -10.62
N THR A 61 15.12 -18.45 -9.41
CA THR A 61 14.39 -19.65 -8.96
C THR A 61 13.05 -19.33 -8.28
N PHE A 62 12.74 -18.05 -8.06
CA PHE A 62 11.57 -17.56 -7.33
C PHE A 62 11.46 -18.08 -5.88
N HIS A 63 12.53 -18.65 -5.34
CA HIS A 63 12.57 -19.21 -4.00
C HIS A 63 12.39 -18.10 -2.95
N ILE A 64 13.12 -16.99 -3.07
CA ILE A 64 13.04 -15.87 -2.12
C ILE A 64 11.65 -15.24 -2.14
N VAL A 65 11.05 -15.03 -3.31
CA VAL A 65 9.67 -14.50 -3.44
C VAL A 65 8.66 -15.45 -2.82
N THR A 66 8.83 -16.77 -2.99
CA THR A 66 7.94 -17.77 -2.40
C THR A 66 8.02 -17.75 -0.87
N LEU A 67 9.23 -17.72 -0.30
CA LEU A 67 9.43 -17.61 1.14
C LEU A 67 8.92 -16.28 1.70
N PHE A 68 9.16 -15.18 0.98
CA PHE A 68 8.61 -13.86 1.35
C PHE A 68 7.09 -13.91 1.50
N GLY A 69 6.37 -14.45 0.51
CA GLY A 69 4.92 -14.57 0.56
C GLY A 69 4.43 -15.45 1.72
N GLN A 70 5.14 -16.54 2.02
CA GLN A 70 4.83 -17.40 3.17
C GLN A 70 5.00 -16.66 4.51
N TYR A 71 6.13 -16.01 4.72
CA TYR A 71 6.40 -15.26 5.96
C TYR A 71 5.51 -14.02 6.09
N PHE A 72 5.20 -13.34 4.99
CA PHE A 72 4.27 -12.23 4.95
C PHE A 72 2.89 -12.66 5.47
N GLY A 73 2.37 -13.80 4.99
CA GLY A 73 1.10 -14.37 5.46
C GLY A 73 1.11 -14.85 6.92
N GLN A 74 2.29 -15.01 7.52
CA GLN A 74 2.49 -15.43 8.91
C GLN A 74 2.96 -14.28 9.82
N ALA A 75 2.96 -13.04 9.32
CA ALA A 75 3.48 -11.88 10.05
C ALA A 75 2.83 -11.66 11.43
N ASP A 76 1.58 -12.10 11.61
CA ASP A 76 0.89 -12.04 12.90
C ASP A 76 1.51 -12.90 14.01
N GLN A 77 2.25 -13.94 13.62
CA GLN A 77 2.94 -14.85 14.52
C GLN A 77 4.37 -14.40 14.79
N HIS A 78 4.85 -13.38 14.09
CA HIS A 78 6.25 -12.96 14.16
C HIS A 78 6.57 -12.32 15.52
N PRO A 79 7.55 -12.84 16.29
CA PRO A 79 7.75 -12.45 17.69
C PRO A 79 8.07 -10.97 17.85
N LYS A 80 8.87 -10.38 16.95
CA LYS A 80 9.26 -8.96 17.01
C LYS A 80 8.09 -7.99 16.79
N PHE A 81 7.01 -8.45 16.14
CA PHE A 81 5.83 -7.63 15.82
C PHE A 81 4.56 -8.07 16.55
N SER A 82 4.65 -9.07 17.44
CA SER A 82 3.52 -9.60 18.21
C SER A 82 2.96 -8.61 19.24
N VAL A 83 3.78 -7.64 19.68
CA VAL A 83 3.43 -6.62 20.68
C VAL A 83 3.28 -5.20 20.10
N VAL A 84 3.66 -5.00 18.84
CA VAL A 84 3.57 -3.69 18.18
C VAL A 84 2.22 -3.62 17.47
N LYS A 85 1.24 -3.00 18.12
CA LYS A 85 -0.03 -2.64 17.49
C LYS A 85 0.14 -1.26 16.89
N ALA A 86 -0.32 -1.10 15.64
CA ALA A 86 -0.49 0.23 15.05
C ALA A 86 -1.27 1.11 16.03
N ALA A 87 -0.97 2.41 16.03
CA ALA A 87 -1.76 3.36 16.80
C ALA A 87 -3.26 3.14 16.49
N PRO A 88 -4.15 3.14 17.50
CA PRO A 88 -5.56 2.95 17.26
C PRO A 88 -6.02 4.01 16.23
N PRO A 89 -6.80 3.63 15.20
CA PRO A 89 -7.25 4.57 14.21
C PRO A 89 -8.01 5.71 14.90
N SER A 90 -7.89 6.93 14.35
CA SER A 90 -8.74 8.03 14.80
C SER A 90 -10.22 7.64 14.65
N ALA A 91 -11.12 8.29 15.40
CA ALA A 91 -12.56 8.04 15.26
C ALA A 91 -13.03 8.23 13.80
N GLU A 92 -12.44 9.20 13.09
CA GLU A 92 -12.66 9.44 11.67
C GLU A 92 -12.08 8.34 10.78
N GLY A 93 -10.88 7.83 11.09
CA GLY A 93 -10.29 6.68 10.42
C GLY A 93 -11.15 5.42 10.54
N ASN A 94 -11.68 5.15 11.73
CA ASN A 94 -12.63 4.05 11.94
C ASN A 94 -13.91 4.24 11.11
N ALA A 95 -14.47 5.45 11.07
CA ALA A 95 -15.66 5.74 10.26
C ALA A 95 -15.40 5.54 8.77
N ASN A 96 -14.24 5.96 8.27
CA ASN A 96 -13.84 5.79 6.88
C ASN A 96 -13.58 4.32 6.52
N THR A 97 -12.97 3.55 7.43
CA THR A 97 -12.77 2.10 7.30
C THR A 97 -14.09 1.33 7.24
N GLU A 98 -15.08 1.72 8.04
CA GLU A 98 -16.42 1.12 7.94
C GLU A 98 -17.12 1.57 6.65
N LYS A 99 -16.97 2.84 6.26
CA LYS A 99 -17.58 3.39 5.05
C LYS A 99 -17.05 2.72 3.78
N ILE A 100 -15.74 2.54 3.64
CA ILE A 100 -15.16 1.90 2.44
C ILE A 100 -15.63 0.45 2.27
N LYS A 101 -16.00 -0.21 3.37
CA LYS A 101 -16.59 -1.55 3.37
C LYS A 101 -18.09 -1.51 3.08
N ALA A 102 -18.82 -0.44 3.42
CA ALA A 102 -20.27 -0.35 3.27
C ALA A 102 -20.75 0.36 1.99
N ASP A 103 -19.91 1.20 1.38
CA ASP A 103 -20.23 2.03 0.22
C ASP A 103 -19.27 1.73 -0.94
N LYS A 104 -19.82 1.07 -1.97
CA LYS A 104 -19.09 0.65 -3.18
C LYS A 104 -18.62 1.85 -4.02
N ASP A 105 -19.38 2.94 -4.07
CA ASP A 105 -18.98 4.11 -4.85
C ASP A 105 -17.86 4.87 -4.13
N TYR A 106 -17.89 4.92 -2.80
CA TYR A 106 -16.77 5.44 -2.01
C TYR A 106 -15.49 4.61 -2.18
N TYR A 107 -15.59 3.27 -2.21
CA TYR A 107 -14.45 2.42 -2.54
C TYR A 107 -13.88 2.69 -3.94
N GLN A 108 -14.73 2.74 -4.98
CA GLN A 108 -14.30 3.01 -6.34
C GLN A 108 -13.65 4.39 -6.49
N GLU A 109 -14.21 5.41 -5.82
CA GLU A 109 -13.63 6.75 -5.79
C GLU A 109 -12.20 6.74 -5.22
N LEU A 110 -12.00 6.08 -4.07
CA LEU A 110 -10.68 6.01 -3.45
C LEU A 110 -9.70 5.13 -4.22
N GLU A 111 -10.17 4.10 -4.92
CA GLU A 111 -9.30 3.29 -5.79
C GLU A 111 -8.80 4.11 -6.98
N VAL A 112 -9.65 4.95 -7.57
CA VAL A 112 -9.20 5.92 -8.59
C VAL A 112 -8.25 6.95 -8.00
N ALA A 113 -8.55 7.48 -6.81
CA ALA A 113 -7.67 8.42 -6.13
C ALA A 113 -6.26 7.86 -5.94
N ARG A 114 -6.18 6.60 -5.47
CA ARG A 114 -4.94 5.86 -5.24
C ARG A 114 -4.16 5.65 -6.54
N GLN A 115 -4.83 5.29 -7.63
CA GLN A 115 -4.21 5.12 -8.95
C GLN A 115 -3.66 6.45 -9.48
N VAL A 116 -4.45 7.53 -9.43
CA VAL A 116 -4.00 8.85 -9.89
C VAL A 116 -2.84 9.39 -9.03
N ALA A 117 -2.83 9.11 -7.72
CA ALA A 117 -1.69 9.48 -6.87
C ALA A 117 -0.38 8.88 -7.40
N TYR A 118 -0.38 7.59 -7.78
CA TYR A 118 0.80 6.96 -8.37
C TYR A 118 1.19 7.58 -9.71
N ASP A 119 0.23 7.95 -10.56
CA ASP A 119 0.51 8.65 -11.83
C ASP A 119 1.27 9.98 -11.60
N TYR A 120 1.09 10.60 -10.44
CA TYR A 120 1.78 11.83 -10.02
C TYR A 120 3.03 11.55 -9.15
N GLY A 121 3.47 10.30 -9.02
CA GLY A 121 4.64 9.94 -8.21
C GLY A 121 4.41 10.03 -6.69
N VAL A 122 3.15 10.09 -6.26
CA VAL A 122 2.75 10.04 -4.84
C VAL A 122 2.43 8.59 -4.48
N ASP A 123 2.88 8.12 -3.32
CA ASP A 123 2.43 6.82 -2.82
C ASP A 123 0.94 6.88 -2.46
N GLY A 124 0.10 6.35 -3.34
CA GLY A 124 -1.35 6.37 -3.17
C GLY A 124 -1.82 5.63 -1.92
N ALA A 125 -1.15 4.56 -1.50
CA ALA A 125 -1.53 3.82 -0.31
C ALA A 125 -1.24 4.65 0.94
N GLN A 126 -0.06 5.26 1.01
CA GLN A 126 0.30 6.16 2.10
C GLN A 126 -0.62 7.40 2.11
N TRP A 127 -0.94 7.96 0.95
CA TRP A 127 -1.84 9.11 0.86
C TRP A 127 -3.25 8.79 1.37
N ILE A 128 -3.78 7.60 1.08
CA ILE A 128 -5.07 7.15 1.60
C ILE A 128 -5.02 6.97 3.13
N LEU A 129 -3.94 6.39 3.64
CA LEU A 129 -3.72 6.25 5.08
C LEU A 129 -3.68 7.62 5.77
N ASP A 130 -2.90 8.56 5.25
CA ASP A 130 -2.73 9.89 5.82
C ASP A 130 -4.01 10.73 5.77
N LYS A 131 -4.77 10.64 4.68
CA LYS A 131 -5.99 11.46 4.46
C LYS A 131 -7.23 10.87 5.10
N TYR A 132 -7.35 9.55 5.12
CA TYR A 132 -8.59 8.88 5.50
C TYR A 132 -8.42 7.92 6.67
N GLY A 133 -7.20 7.64 7.13
CA GLY A 133 -6.94 6.66 8.18
C GLY A 133 -7.25 5.22 7.75
N ILE A 134 -7.37 4.97 6.44
CA ILE A 134 -7.67 3.64 5.89
C ILE A 134 -6.33 2.95 5.59
N THR A 135 -6.08 1.83 6.25
CA THR A 135 -4.88 1.02 5.99
C THR A 135 -4.97 0.32 4.64
N ILE A 136 -3.83 -0.02 4.03
CA ILE A 136 -3.85 -0.83 2.80
C ILE A 136 -4.49 -2.20 3.05
N GLY A 137 -4.34 -2.78 4.26
CA GLY A 137 -5.08 -3.98 4.67
C GLY A 137 -6.61 -3.82 4.60
N ASP A 138 -7.16 -2.77 5.21
CA ASP A 138 -8.61 -2.47 5.14
C ASP A 138 -9.07 -2.21 3.71
N PHE A 139 -8.22 -1.56 2.92
CA PHE A 139 -8.46 -1.32 1.51
C PHE A 139 -8.56 -2.61 0.70
N GLN A 140 -7.65 -3.57 0.92
CA GLN A 140 -7.69 -4.90 0.28
C GLN A 140 -8.94 -5.69 0.68
N ILE A 141 -9.39 -5.58 1.94
CA ILE A 141 -10.64 -6.18 2.39
C ILE A 141 -11.84 -5.60 1.61
N ALA A 142 -11.89 -4.27 1.47
CA ALA A 142 -12.93 -3.62 0.67
C ALA A 142 -12.86 -4.03 -0.81
N ALA A 143 -11.66 -4.13 -1.40
CA ALA A 143 -11.47 -4.59 -2.76
C ALA A 143 -12.05 -5.99 -2.99
N SER A 144 -11.70 -6.94 -2.11
CA SER A 144 -12.25 -8.30 -2.15
C SER A 144 -13.77 -8.32 -2.04
N ARG A 145 -14.34 -7.50 -1.16
CA ARG A 145 -15.80 -7.40 -0.97
C ARG A 145 -16.53 -6.90 -2.21
N TRP A 146 -15.96 -5.92 -2.92
CA TRP A 146 -16.64 -5.24 -4.02
C TRP A 146 -16.35 -5.82 -5.39
N ASN A 147 -15.30 -6.63 -5.54
CA ASN A 147 -14.82 -7.13 -6.83
C ASN A 147 -15.93 -7.77 -7.68
N ASP A 148 -16.68 -8.72 -7.11
CA ASP A 148 -17.75 -9.42 -7.82
C ASP A 148 -18.90 -8.49 -8.23
N GLN A 149 -19.24 -7.53 -7.35
CA GLN A 149 -20.32 -6.59 -7.64
C GLN A 149 -19.91 -5.60 -8.74
N ILE A 150 -18.68 -5.10 -8.70
CA ILE A 150 -18.15 -4.21 -9.74
C ILE A 150 -18.13 -4.93 -11.09
N HIS A 151 -17.70 -6.19 -11.14
CA HIS A 151 -17.76 -6.98 -12.38
C HIS A 151 -19.18 -7.09 -12.93
N ARG A 152 -20.18 -7.34 -12.08
CA ARG A 152 -21.59 -7.36 -12.49
C ARG A 152 -22.08 -6.01 -12.98
N ASP A 153 -21.69 -4.92 -12.32
CA ASP A 153 -22.10 -3.57 -12.69
C ASP A 153 -21.48 -3.13 -14.02
N ILE A 154 -20.22 -3.49 -14.28
CA ILE A 154 -19.55 -3.25 -15.57
C ILE A 154 -20.27 -3.98 -16.70
N GLN A 155 -20.71 -5.22 -16.46
CA GLN A 155 -21.48 -5.98 -17.45
C GLN A 155 -22.88 -5.38 -17.69
N ALA A 156 -23.50 -4.83 -16.63
CA ALA A 156 -24.83 -4.23 -16.72
C ALA A 156 -24.82 -2.84 -17.37
N ASP A 157 -23.83 -2.00 -17.05
CA ASP A 157 -23.71 -0.62 -17.54
C ASP A 157 -22.24 -0.21 -17.69
N TYR A 158 -21.62 -0.71 -18.76
CA TYR A 158 -20.23 -0.38 -19.09
C TYR A 158 -20.01 1.12 -19.30
N ALA A 159 -20.96 1.81 -19.94
CA ALA A 159 -20.82 3.22 -20.28
C ALA A 159 -20.92 4.11 -19.02
N GLY A 160 -21.91 3.86 -18.16
CA GLY A 160 -22.08 4.60 -16.91
C GLY A 160 -20.95 4.32 -15.92
N TYR A 161 -20.45 3.09 -15.85
CA TYR A 161 -19.25 2.76 -15.08
C TYR A 161 -18.05 3.61 -15.54
N ASN A 162 -17.73 3.60 -16.83
CA ASN A 162 -16.59 4.36 -17.35
C ASN A 162 -16.75 5.87 -17.18
N ALA A 163 -17.96 6.41 -17.35
CA ALA A 163 -18.24 7.82 -17.11
C ALA A 163 -17.97 8.21 -15.65
N ARG A 164 -18.36 7.37 -14.69
CA ARG A 164 -18.09 7.59 -13.26
C ARG A 164 -16.59 7.52 -12.95
N GLN A 165 -15.89 6.52 -13.48
CA GLN A 165 -14.44 6.37 -13.32
C GLN A 165 -13.69 7.59 -13.89
N ALA A 166 -14.10 8.09 -15.07
CA ALA A 166 -13.55 9.30 -15.66
C ALA A 166 -13.80 10.55 -14.80
N ALA A 167 -14.99 10.69 -14.20
CA ALA A 167 -15.30 11.80 -13.31
C ALA A 167 -14.42 11.79 -12.05
N TYR A 168 -14.23 10.63 -11.41
CA TYR A 168 -13.29 10.49 -10.29
C TYR A 168 -11.85 10.79 -10.72
N LYS A 169 -11.44 10.29 -11.88
CA LYS A 169 -10.09 10.52 -12.40
C LYS A 169 -9.83 12.01 -12.60
N ALA A 170 -10.74 12.73 -13.24
CA ALA A 170 -10.63 14.18 -13.45
C ALA A 170 -10.53 14.94 -12.12
N LYS A 171 -11.35 14.59 -11.12
CA LYS A 171 -11.32 15.17 -9.78
C LYS A 171 -9.93 15.03 -9.14
N TYR A 172 -9.36 13.84 -9.15
CA TYR A 172 -8.07 13.60 -8.48
C TYR A 172 -6.88 14.10 -9.29
N GLN A 173 -6.96 14.10 -10.62
CA GLN A 173 -5.94 14.75 -11.46
C GLN A 173 -5.84 16.25 -11.15
N GLN A 174 -6.98 16.94 -11.03
CA GLN A 174 -6.99 18.35 -10.61
C GLN A 174 -6.38 18.53 -9.21
N LEU A 175 -6.76 17.68 -8.26
CA LEU A 175 -6.25 17.74 -6.89
C LEU A 175 -4.73 17.56 -6.82
N PHE A 176 -4.18 16.54 -7.49
CA PHE A 176 -2.73 16.28 -7.45
C PHE A 176 -1.93 17.25 -8.32
N ALA A 177 -2.47 17.71 -9.46
CA ALA A 177 -1.84 18.76 -10.25
C ALA A 177 -1.72 20.08 -9.47
N ALA A 178 -2.78 20.48 -8.77
CA ALA A 178 -2.75 21.67 -7.92
C ALA A 178 -1.71 21.54 -6.79
N ALA A 179 -1.59 20.36 -6.19
CA ALA A 179 -0.62 20.09 -5.13
C ALA A 179 0.85 20.14 -5.61
N GLN A 180 1.11 19.89 -6.89
CA GLN A 180 2.45 19.99 -7.50
C GLN A 180 2.75 21.39 -8.07
N GLY A 181 1.92 22.40 -7.78
CA GLY A 181 2.14 23.78 -8.22
C GLY A 181 1.41 24.17 -9.51
N GLY A 182 0.28 23.50 -9.80
CA GLY A 182 -0.76 23.84 -10.80
C GLY A 182 -0.40 24.82 -11.93
N ASN A 183 -0.31 24.29 -13.16
CA ASN A 183 -0.34 25.00 -14.45
C ASN A 183 0.19 26.45 -14.45
N VAL A 184 1.50 26.60 -14.68
CA VAL A 184 2.10 27.84 -15.24
C VAL A 184 1.75 28.01 -16.74
N ALA A 185 0.86 27.18 -17.31
CA ALA A 185 0.71 27.03 -18.76
C ALA A 185 -0.63 27.48 -19.37
N ASP A 186 -1.63 27.91 -18.59
CA ASP A 186 -2.94 28.32 -19.16
C ASP A 186 -3.12 29.84 -19.33
N ASP A 187 -2.13 30.68 -19.00
CA ASP A 187 -2.21 32.15 -19.07
C ASP A 187 -1.28 32.78 -20.15
N ILE A 188 -1.23 32.23 -21.36
CA ILE A 188 -0.68 32.97 -22.52
C ILE A 188 -1.71 32.98 -23.65
N GLU A 189 -2.60 33.97 -23.63
CA GLU A 189 -3.24 34.47 -24.84
C GLU A 189 -2.17 35.20 -25.69
N PHE A 190 -2.01 34.79 -26.95
CA PHE A 190 -1.28 35.53 -28.00
C PHE A 190 -2.27 36.19 -28.96
#